data_AF-A0A3D4AYG5-F1
#
_entry.id   AF-A0A3D4AYG5-F1
#
_cell.length_a   1.000
_cell.length_b   1.000
_cell.length_c   1.000
_cell.angle_alpha   90.00
_cell.angle_beta   90.00
_cell.angle_gamma   90.00
#
_symmetry.space_group_name_H-M   'P 1'
#
loop_
_entity.id
_entity.type
_entity.pdbx_description
1 polymer ?
#
loop_
_entity_poly.entity_id
_entity_poly.type
_entity_poly.pdbx_seq_one_letter_code
_entity_poly.pdbx_strand_id
1 'polypeptide(L)'
;DGKRTDLTREESAALLDMVWPIGAHTHTHPNLSLLSVDDPTGEQLRNELDTCDEILKRELGIMPKDFAFTGTSWSQAAEDEVAKRYRFGRLWIVGSKYQVDGRDIRYADLVGIPGPDEADGGPPKAARYITQNTHPYRLPSMEFQGLIYTFDAFRAYLEGAWSD
;
A
#
# COMPACT_ATOMS: atom_id res chain seq x y z
N ASP A 1 -6.95 28.24 -7.69
CA ASP A 1 -5.69 27.75 -8.29
C ASP A 1 -5.52 26.26 -7.99
N GLY A 2 -6.08 25.41 -8.85
CA GLY A 2 -6.04 23.96 -8.66
C GLY A 2 -4.63 23.45 -8.84
N LYS A 3 -3.95 23.11 -7.74
CA LYS A 3 -2.62 22.50 -7.79
C LYS A 3 -2.75 21.10 -8.38
N ARG A 4 -1.94 20.80 -9.40
CA ARG A 4 -1.79 19.45 -9.96
C ARG A 4 -1.27 18.52 -8.86
N THR A 5 -1.98 17.43 -8.60
CA THR A 5 -1.63 16.45 -7.57
C THR A 5 -0.80 15.28 -8.09
N ASP A 6 -0.88 15.02 -9.40
CA ASP A 6 -0.26 13.84 -10.02
C ASP A 6 0.94 14.20 -10.90
N LEU A 7 1.84 13.22 -11.07
CA LEU A 7 2.95 13.31 -12.00
C LEU A 7 2.46 13.16 -13.44
N THR A 8 3.07 13.91 -14.35
CA THR A 8 2.91 13.72 -15.79
C THR A 8 3.67 12.48 -16.26
N ARG A 9 3.39 12.07 -17.50
CA ARG A 9 4.13 11.02 -18.19
C ARG A 9 5.61 11.36 -18.29
N GLU A 10 5.94 12.60 -18.68
CA GLU A 10 7.31 13.07 -18.86
C GLU A 10 8.08 13.05 -17.53
N GLU A 11 7.45 13.48 -16.43
CA GLU A 11 8.06 13.42 -15.10
C GLU A 11 8.27 11.97 -14.63
N SER A 12 7.31 11.09 -14.92
CA SER A 12 7.44 9.66 -14.60
C SER A 12 8.56 9.00 -15.42
N ALA A 13 8.71 9.35 -16.69
CA ALA A 13 9.81 8.87 -17.53
C ALA A 13 11.17 9.38 -17.01
N ALA A 14 11.26 10.63 -16.57
CA ALA A 14 12.48 11.17 -15.99
C ALA A 14 12.92 10.41 -14.71
N LEU A 15 11.96 9.94 -13.90
CA LEU A 15 12.26 9.08 -12.75
C LEU A 15 12.89 7.75 -13.18
N LEU A 16 12.39 7.13 -14.26
CA LEU A 16 12.96 5.89 -14.80
C LEU A 16 14.38 6.09 -15.34
N ASP A 17 14.66 7.22 -16.01
CA ASP A 17 16.02 7.59 -16.45
C ASP A 17 16.99 7.74 -15.27
N MET A 18 16.47 8.13 -14.11
CA MET A 18 17.18 8.20 -12.84
C MET A 18 17.19 6.86 -12.06
N VAL A 19 16.72 5.77 -12.68
CA VAL A 19 16.70 4.41 -12.11
C VAL A 19 15.76 4.30 -10.88
N TRP A 20 14.77 5.17 -10.76
CA TRP A 20 13.73 5.01 -9.75
C TRP A 20 12.75 3.91 -10.17
N PRO A 21 12.47 2.92 -9.29
CA PRO A 21 11.44 1.92 -9.59
C PRO A 21 10.04 2.55 -9.54
N ILE A 22 9.20 2.18 -10.49
CA ILE A 22 7.77 2.52 -10.52
C ILE A 22 6.97 1.23 -10.40
N GLY A 23 6.07 1.18 -9.41
CA GLY A 23 5.16 0.08 -9.15
C GLY A 23 3.73 0.37 -9.61
N ALA A 24 2.88 -0.66 -9.58
CA ALA A 24 1.46 -0.54 -9.89
C ALA A 24 0.65 -0.07 -8.67
N HIS A 25 -0.41 0.70 -8.94
CA HIS A 25 -1.29 1.25 -7.91
C HIS A 25 -2.76 1.31 -8.38
N THR A 26 -3.18 0.31 -9.17
CA THR A 26 -4.47 0.26 -9.89
C THR A 26 -4.63 1.36 -10.97
N HIS A 27 -5.71 1.32 -11.74
CA HIS A 27 -5.98 2.31 -12.77
C HIS A 27 -6.76 3.51 -12.23
N THR A 28 -7.80 3.26 -11.43
CA THR A 28 -8.74 4.30 -10.96
C THR A 28 -8.69 4.59 -9.47
N HIS A 29 -7.80 3.91 -8.74
CA HIS A 29 -7.68 4.01 -7.28
C HIS A 29 -9.00 3.65 -6.53
N PRO A 30 -9.61 2.48 -6.80
CA PRO A 30 -10.84 2.07 -6.13
C PRO A 30 -10.58 1.68 -4.68
N ASN A 31 -11.64 1.55 -3.89
CA ASN A 31 -11.58 0.88 -2.59
C ASN A 31 -11.61 -0.64 -2.79
N LEU A 32 -10.48 -1.32 -2.58
CA LEU A 32 -10.34 -2.75 -2.89
C LEU A 32 -11.11 -3.65 -1.91
N SER A 33 -11.42 -3.15 -0.72
CA SER A 33 -12.28 -3.82 0.25
C SER A 33 -13.73 -3.86 -0.27
N LEU A 34 -14.27 -2.72 -0.68
CA LEU A 34 -15.64 -2.64 -1.20
C LEU A 34 -15.78 -3.29 -2.58
N LEU A 35 -14.79 -3.11 -3.46
CA LEU A 35 -14.82 -3.70 -4.81
C LEU A 35 -14.99 -5.22 -4.77
N SER A 36 -14.35 -5.89 -3.80
CA SER A 36 -14.49 -7.35 -3.61
C SER A 36 -15.87 -7.79 -3.14
N VAL A 37 -16.61 -6.91 -2.46
CA VAL A 37 -17.99 -7.15 -2.04
C VAL A 37 -18.95 -6.89 -3.19
N ASP A 38 -18.73 -5.80 -3.93
CA ASP A 38 -19.57 -5.38 -5.05
C ASP A 38 -19.42 -6.32 -6.27
N ASP A 39 -18.21 -6.83 -6.51
CA ASP A 39 -17.92 -7.85 -7.53
C ASP A 39 -17.13 -9.04 -6.93
N PRO A 40 -17.83 -10.04 -6.37
CA PRO A 40 -17.21 -11.24 -5.83
C PRO A 40 -16.51 -12.12 -6.88
N THR A 41 -16.75 -11.90 -8.18
CA THR A 41 -16.07 -12.64 -9.24
C THR A 41 -14.62 -12.17 -9.46
N GLY A 42 -14.31 -10.95 -8.99
CA GLY A 42 -13.03 -10.29 -9.13
C GLY A 42 -12.70 -9.84 -10.56
N GLU A 43 -13.69 -9.78 -11.47
CA GLU A 43 -13.50 -9.31 -12.84
C GLU A 43 -13.07 -7.84 -12.86
N GLN A 44 -13.76 -6.99 -12.10
CA GLN A 44 -13.42 -5.57 -12.00
C GLN A 44 -12.03 -5.36 -11.39
N LEU A 45 -11.69 -6.13 -10.35
CA LEU A 45 -10.37 -6.12 -9.75
C LEU A 45 -9.28 -6.48 -10.77
N ARG A 46 -9.45 -7.56 -11.53
CA ARG A 46 -8.48 -7.95 -12.57
C ARG A 46 -8.35 -6.86 -13.63
N ASN A 47 -9.47 -6.28 -14.06
CA ASN A 47 -9.46 -5.20 -15.04
C ASN A 47 -8.69 -3.96 -14.54
N GLU A 48 -8.81 -3.60 -13.26
CA GLU A 48 -8.04 -2.51 -12.64
C GLU A 48 -6.53 -2.76 -12.67
N LEU A 49 -6.11 -4.00 -12.39
CA LEU A 49 -4.70 -4.38 -12.42
C LEU A 49 -4.16 -4.45 -13.86
N ASP A 50 -4.88 -5.15 -14.74
CA ASP A 50 -4.47 -5.38 -16.12
C ASP A 50 -4.42 -4.04 -16.90
N THR A 51 -5.39 -3.15 -16.70
CA THR A 51 -5.38 -1.80 -17.30
C THR A 51 -4.22 -0.96 -16.80
N CYS A 52 -3.90 -1.01 -15.50
CA CYS A 52 -2.75 -0.30 -14.93
C CYS A 52 -1.44 -0.77 -15.57
N ASP A 53 -1.24 -2.09 -15.66
CA ASP A 53 -0.06 -2.71 -16.26
C ASP A 53 0.07 -2.35 -17.74
N GLU A 54 -1.04 -2.37 -18.50
CA GLU A 54 -1.06 -1.99 -19.90
C GLU A 54 -0.70 -0.52 -20.13
N ILE A 55 -1.20 0.38 -19.28
CA ILE A 55 -0.86 1.81 -19.34
C ILE A 55 0.63 2.01 -19.05
N LEU A 56 1.16 1.41 -17.98
CA LEU A 56 2.58 1.52 -17.64
C LEU A 56 3.48 0.96 -18.75
N LYS A 57 3.08 -0.14 -19.38
CA LYS A 57 3.79 -0.71 -20.52
C LYS A 57 3.74 0.19 -21.75
N ARG A 58 2.57 0.72 -22.10
CA ARG A 58 2.38 1.56 -23.29
C ARG A 58 3.08 2.91 -23.14
N GLU A 59 2.93 3.56 -21.99
CA GLU A 59 3.37 4.93 -21.78
C GLU A 59 4.84 5.03 -21.38
N LEU A 60 5.31 4.08 -20.57
CA LEU A 60 6.65 4.13 -19.95
C LEU A 60 7.53 2.94 -20.37
N GLY A 61 7.02 1.97 -21.13
CA GLY A 61 7.80 0.82 -21.60
C GLY A 61 8.15 -0.19 -20.51
N ILE A 62 7.50 -0.14 -19.34
CA ILE A 62 7.79 -1.00 -18.19
C ILE A 62 6.66 -1.98 -17.91
N MET A 63 7.02 -3.14 -17.36
CA MET A 63 6.07 -3.98 -16.62
C MET A 63 6.32 -3.74 -15.13
N PRO A 64 5.34 -3.25 -14.36
CA PRO A 64 5.48 -3.07 -12.92
C PRO A 64 5.78 -4.42 -12.24
N LYS A 65 6.69 -4.39 -11.27
CA LYS A 65 7.09 -5.59 -10.51
C LYS A 65 6.53 -5.62 -9.10
N ASP A 66 6.18 -4.46 -8.58
CA ASP A 66 5.84 -4.23 -7.18
C ASP A 66 4.49 -3.49 -7.13
N PHE A 67 3.70 -3.72 -6.09
CA PHE A 67 2.33 -3.18 -5.98
C PHE A 67 2.11 -2.43 -4.66
N ALA A 68 1.27 -1.40 -4.70
CA ALA A 68 0.73 -0.74 -3.52
C ALA A 68 -0.80 -0.81 -3.54
N PHE A 69 -1.40 -1.28 -2.44
CA PHE A 69 -2.85 -1.27 -2.27
C PHE A 69 -3.35 0.16 -2.07
N THR A 70 -4.55 0.44 -2.55
CA THR A 70 -5.14 1.78 -2.62
C THR A 70 -5.78 2.19 -1.30
N GLY A 71 -5.45 3.39 -0.83
CA GLY A 71 -5.89 3.90 0.48
C GLY A 71 -5.61 2.93 1.63
N THR A 72 -6.45 2.99 2.67
CA THR A 72 -6.44 2.01 3.76
C THR A 72 -7.43 0.86 3.49
N SER A 73 -7.35 0.27 2.28
CA SER A 73 -8.25 -0.78 1.83
C SER A 73 -7.51 -2.01 1.28
N TRP A 74 -8.06 -3.19 1.54
CA TRP A 74 -7.52 -4.49 1.14
C TRP A 74 -8.67 -5.51 1.08
N SER A 75 -8.50 -6.56 0.28
CA SER A 75 -9.37 -7.73 0.28
C SER A 75 -8.56 -8.99 -0.02
N GLN A 76 -9.04 -10.15 0.39
CA GLN A 76 -8.36 -11.41 0.07
C GLN A 76 -8.30 -11.63 -1.44
N ALA A 77 -9.36 -11.28 -2.16
CA ALA A 77 -9.39 -11.33 -3.62
C ALA A 77 -8.30 -10.44 -4.25
N ALA A 78 -8.11 -9.22 -3.74
CA ALA A 78 -7.04 -8.33 -4.20
C ALA A 78 -5.65 -8.91 -3.92
N GLU A 79 -5.42 -9.44 -2.72
CA GLU A 79 -4.15 -10.10 -2.39
C GLU A 79 -3.84 -11.27 -3.33
N ASP A 80 -4.83 -12.14 -3.59
CA ASP A 80 -4.66 -13.30 -4.44
C ASP A 80 -4.33 -12.88 -5.89
N GLU A 81 -5.00 -11.86 -6.43
CA GLU A 81 -4.71 -11.35 -7.78
C GLU A 81 -3.37 -10.62 -7.88
N VAL A 82 -2.98 -9.87 -6.84
CA VAL A 82 -1.68 -9.21 -6.74
C VAL A 82 -0.56 -10.25 -6.67
N ALA A 83 -0.74 -11.33 -5.90
CA ALA A 83 0.26 -12.37 -5.72
C ALA A 83 0.56 -13.17 -7.00
N LYS A 84 -0.37 -13.21 -7.95
CA LYS A 84 -0.14 -13.84 -9.28
C LYS A 84 0.80 -13.04 -10.17
N ARG A 85 0.92 -11.72 -9.95
CA ARG A 85 1.52 -10.78 -10.91
C ARG A 85 2.77 -10.06 -10.36
N TYR A 86 2.74 -9.68 -9.08
CA TYR A 86 3.74 -8.82 -8.46
C TYR A 86 4.58 -9.55 -7.41
N ARG A 87 5.78 -9.04 -7.16
CA ARG A 87 6.72 -9.59 -6.17
C ARG A 87 6.28 -9.38 -4.73
N PHE A 88 5.62 -8.26 -4.46
CA PHE A 88 5.11 -7.90 -3.14
C PHE A 88 4.01 -6.84 -3.25
N GLY A 89 3.27 -6.66 -2.14
CA GLY A 89 2.22 -5.67 -1.98
C GLY A 89 2.42 -4.83 -0.72
N ARG A 90 2.27 -3.51 -0.82
CA ARG A 90 2.39 -2.56 0.30
C ARG A 90 1.03 -2.03 0.76
N LEU A 91 0.82 -2.00 2.07
CA LEU A 91 -0.37 -1.46 2.72
C LEU A 91 -0.05 -0.05 3.24
N TRP A 92 -0.87 0.93 2.86
CA TRP A 92 -0.74 2.30 3.34
C TRP A 92 -1.42 2.48 4.69
N ILE A 93 -0.68 2.87 5.71
CA ILE A 93 -1.15 2.89 7.11
C ILE A 93 -1.21 4.33 7.60
N VAL A 94 -2.42 4.85 7.81
CA VAL A 94 -2.66 6.20 8.37
C VAL A 94 -3.13 6.18 9.83
N GLY A 95 -3.33 4.98 10.40
CA GLY A 95 -3.84 4.78 11.75
C GLY A 95 -4.03 3.29 12.05
N SER A 96 -4.70 2.95 13.14
CA SER A 96 -4.86 1.55 13.57
C SER A 96 -5.99 0.78 12.90
N LYS A 97 -6.82 1.41 12.05
CA LYS A 97 -7.93 0.76 11.34
C LYS A 97 -7.64 0.55 9.86
N TYR A 98 -8.25 -0.48 9.30
CA TYR A 98 -8.12 -0.86 7.90
C TYR A 98 -9.44 -1.43 7.37
N GLN A 99 -9.75 -1.15 6.10
CA GLN A 99 -10.92 -1.73 5.44
C GLN A 99 -10.56 -3.05 4.79
N VAL A 100 -11.24 -4.11 5.19
CA VAL A 100 -10.97 -5.50 4.82
C VAL A 100 -12.27 -6.22 4.48
N ASP A 101 -12.41 -6.66 3.23
CA ASP A 101 -13.55 -7.43 2.72
C ASP A 101 -14.92 -6.84 3.16
N GLY A 102 -15.08 -5.53 2.96
CA GLY A 102 -16.28 -4.76 3.30
C GLY A 102 -16.42 -4.33 4.77
N ARG A 103 -15.42 -4.59 5.62
CA ARG A 103 -15.49 -4.31 7.06
C ARG A 103 -14.30 -3.49 7.56
N ASP A 104 -14.54 -2.63 8.54
CA ASP A 104 -13.45 -1.97 9.28
C ASP A 104 -12.91 -2.95 10.34
N ILE A 105 -11.62 -3.23 10.27
CA ILE A 105 -10.90 -4.02 11.29
C ILE A 105 -9.69 -3.28 11.80
N ARG A 106 -9.06 -3.80 12.85
CA ARG A 106 -7.78 -3.31 13.33
C ARG A 106 -6.66 -3.83 12.42
N TYR A 107 -5.75 -2.95 12.00
CA TYR A 107 -4.62 -3.32 11.13
C TYR A 107 -3.77 -4.43 11.74
N ALA A 108 -3.49 -4.36 13.05
CA ALA A 108 -2.71 -5.38 13.75
C ALA A 108 -3.35 -6.78 13.62
N ASP A 109 -4.67 -6.87 13.60
CA ASP A 109 -5.39 -8.14 13.45
C ASP A 109 -5.27 -8.67 12.00
N LEU A 110 -5.27 -7.79 10.98
CA LEU A 110 -5.02 -8.14 9.57
C LEU A 110 -3.64 -8.79 9.38
N VAL A 111 -2.62 -8.26 10.06
CA VAL A 111 -1.23 -8.72 9.93
C VAL A 111 -0.81 -9.71 11.02
N GLY A 112 -1.73 -10.11 11.91
CA GLY A 112 -1.49 -11.12 12.94
C GLY A 112 -0.52 -10.68 14.05
N ILE A 113 -0.41 -9.38 14.32
CA ILE A 113 0.49 -8.84 15.35
C ILE A 113 -0.28 -8.61 16.66
N PRO A 114 0.13 -9.23 17.78
CA PRO A 114 -0.53 -9.05 19.07
C PRO A 114 -0.13 -7.73 19.73
N GLY A 115 -0.79 -7.42 20.85
CA GLY A 115 -0.51 -6.23 21.66
C GLY A 115 -1.43 -5.05 21.35
N PRO A 116 -1.41 -3.99 22.18
CA PRO A 116 -2.24 -2.81 22.00
C PRO A 116 -1.71 -1.88 20.91
N ASP A 117 -2.59 -1.06 20.33
CA ASP A 117 -2.18 0.06 19.47
C ASP A 117 -1.37 1.09 20.28
N GLU A 118 -0.52 1.84 19.59
CA GLU A 118 0.31 2.85 20.23
C GLU A 118 -0.51 4.12 20.55
N ALA A 119 -0.05 4.90 21.51
CA ALA A 119 -0.73 6.14 21.94
C ALA A 119 -0.80 7.22 20.85
N ASP A 120 -0.02 7.08 19.77
CA ASP A 120 -0.08 7.96 18.59
C ASP A 120 -1.25 7.65 17.64
N GLY A 121 -2.07 6.63 17.94
CA GLY A 121 -3.21 6.22 17.11
C GLY A 121 -2.85 5.24 15.99
N GLY A 122 -1.58 4.88 15.85
CA GLY A 122 -1.09 3.87 14.91
C GLY A 122 -1.06 2.46 15.50
N PRO A 123 -0.79 1.43 14.68
CA PRO A 123 -0.71 0.03 15.13
C PRO A 123 0.50 -0.21 16.06
N PRO A 124 0.61 -1.38 16.72
CA PRO A 124 1.76 -1.73 17.54
C PRO A 124 3.07 -1.56 16.76
N LYS A 125 4.18 -1.18 17.42
CA LYS A 125 5.49 -1.01 16.75
C LYS A 125 5.90 -2.20 15.87
N ALA A 126 5.71 -3.43 16.35
CA ALA A 126 6.04 -4.64 15.61
C ALA A 126 5.28 -4.80 14.27
N ALA A 127 4.13 -4.12 14.11
CA ALA A 127 3.36 -4.12 12.88
C ALA A 127 3.82 -3.03 11.88
N ARG A 128 4.72 -2.12 12.26
CA ARG A 128 5.14 -0.96 11.45
C ARG A 128 6.36 -1.23 10.57
N TYR A 129 7.08 -2.32 10.79
CA TYR A 129 8.36 -2.60 10.15
C TYR A 129 8.32 -3.88 9.32
N ILE A 130 9.14 -3.91 8.26
CA ILE A 130 9.34 -5.10 7.44
C ILE A 130 10.43 -5.95 8.08
N THR A 131 10.09 -7.17 8.44
CA THR A 131 11.00 -8.19 8.97
C THR A 131 11.05 -9.39 8.02
N GLN A 132 11.91 -10.37 8.30
CA GLN A 132 11.96 -11.62 7.53
C GLN A 132 10.65 -12.42 7.57
N ASN A 133 9.81 -12.19 8.59
CA ASN A 133 8.54 -12.90 8.77
C ASN A 133 7.33 -12.09 8.27
N THR A 134 7.52 -10.86 7.78
CA THR A 134 6.42 -10.04 7.28
C THR A 134 5.85 -10.66 6.01
N HIS A 135 4.53 -10.80 5.95
CA HIS A 135 3.84 -11.35 4.77
C HIS A 135 4.14 -10.47 3.54
N PRO A 136 4.62 -11.03 2.42
CA PRO A 136 5.11 -10.26 1.27
C PRO A 136 4.03 -9.41 0.60
N TYR A 137 2.75 -9.73 0.79
CA TYR A 137 1.64 -8.96 0.23
C TYR A 137 0.93 -8.07 1.27
N ARG A 138 1.53 -7.92 2.45
CA ARG A 138 1.04 -7.05 3.53
C ARG A 138 2.16 -6.20 4.12
N LEU A 139 3.12 -5.77 3.29
CA LEU A 139 4.25 -4.97 3.75
C LEU A 139 3.77 -3.60 4.26
N PRO A 140 4.14 -3.17 5.47
CA PRO A 140 3.72 -1.88 5.98
C PRO A 140 4.38 -0.70 5.24
N SER A 141 3.59 0.34 4.99
CA SER A 141 4.02 1.67 4.57
C SER A 141 3.31 2.72 5.45
N MET A 142 4.04 3.28 6.42
CA MET A 142 3.48 4.22 7.40
C MET A 142 3.36 5.63 6.82
N GLU A 143 2.18 6.26 6.97
CA GLU A 143 2.00 7.70 6.79
C GLU A 143 2.51 8.43 8.05
N PHE A 144 3.57 9.20 7.88
CA PHE A 144 4.17 9.94 8.99
C PHE A 144 3.45 11.25 9.28
N GLN A 145 2.88 11.92 8.28
CA GLN A 145 2.20 13.21 8.47
C GLN A 145 0.95 13.09 9.35
N GLY A 146 0.33 11.91 9.39
CA GLY A 146 -0.85 11.63 10.22
C GLY A 146 -0.55 11.14 11.63
N LEU A 147 0.70 10.78 11.95
CA LEU A 147 1.06 10.07 13.19
C LEU A 147 2.27 10.68 13.92
N ILE A 148 3.16 11.37 13.20
CA ILE A 148 4.43 11.88 13.70
C ILE A 148 4.56 13.37 13.38
N TYR A 149 4.38 14.20 14.40
CA TYR A 149 4.33 15.66 14.24
C TYR A 149 5.60 16.39 14.71
N THR A 150 6.62 15.67 15.20
CA THR A 150 7.86 16.26 15.71
C THR A 150 9.09 15.50 15.22
N PHE A 151 10.21 16.21 15.10
CA PHE A 151 11.49 15.62 14.72
C PHE A 151 11.95 14.53 15.71
N ASP A 152 11.78 14.76 17.02
CA ASP A 152 12.17 13.78 18.04
C ASP A 152 11.31 12.51 17.97
N ALA A 153 10.00 12.63 17.71
CA ALA A 153 9.14 11.47 17.49
C ALA A 153 9.54 10.71 16.21
N PHE A 154 9.91 11.42 15.14
CA PHE A 154 10.40 10.80 13.90
C PHE A 154 11.73 10.05 14.12
N ARG A 155 12.68 10.68 14.82
CA ARG A 155 13.94 10.04 15.19
C ARG A 155 13.72 8.79 16.04
N ALA A 156 12.89 8.88 17.08
CA ALA A 156 12.57 7.74 17.93
C ALA A 156 11.90 6.60 17.14
N TYR A 157 11.06 6.92 16.15
CA TYR A 157 10.48 5.93 15.24
C TYR A 157 11.55 5.23 14.39
N LEU A 158 12.54 5.96 13.88
CA LEU A 158 13.65 5.36 13.11
C LEU A 158 14.57 4.52 13.99
N GLU A 159 14.88 4.97 15.20
CA GLU A 159 15.71 4.24 16.17
C GLU A 159 15.01 2.95 16.66
N GLY A 160 13.68 3.00 16.83
CA GLY A 160 12.86 1.83 17.16
C GLY A 160 12.91 0.74 16.08
N ALA A 161 13.09 1.09 14.80
CA ALA A 161 13.22 0.13 13.70
C ALA A 161 14.46 -0.76 13.80
N TRP A 162 15.49 -0.29 14.53
CA TRP A 162 16.79 -0.96 14.67
C TRP A 162 16.90 -1.81 15.93
N SER A 163 15.89 -1.76 16.80
CA SER A 163 15.97 -2.28 18.16
C SER A 163 15.38 -3.70 18.31
N ASP A 164 14.87 -4.28 17.24
CA ASP A 164 14.27 -5.62 17.18
C ASP A 164 15.12 -6.61 16.35
#